data_AF-A0A932BLK1-F1
#
_entry.id   AF-A0A932BLK1-F1
#
_cell.length_a   1.000
_cell.length_b   1.000
_cell.length_c   1.000
_cell.angle_alpha   90.00
_cell.angle_beta   90.00
_cell.angle_gamma   90.00
#
_symmetry.space_group_name_H-M   'P 1'
#
loop_
_entity.id
_entity.type
_entity.pdbx_description
1 polymer ?
#
loop_
_entity_poly.entity_id
_entity_poly.type
_entity_poly.pdbx_seq_one_letter_code
_entity_poly.pdbx_strand_id
1 'polypeptide(L)'
;MGYPDADLAKYKSRLAGKIAEAIERRGLTQKQAAATLGVDQPRVSHLVRGQLAGFSSDTLLAFLKKLDYEVTIAIHDRRAAVDEQESIAV
;
A
#
# COMPACT_ATOMS: atom_id res chain seq x y z
N MET A 1 -15.18 -17.89 -9.57
CA MET A 1 -14.94 -16.57 -10.17
C MET A 1 -14.10 -15.76 -9.19
N GLY A 2 -12.78 -15.71 -9.39
CA GLY A 2 -11.93 -14.77 -8.64
C GLY A 2 -12.08 -13.40 -9.27
N TYR A 3 -12.65 -12.45 -8.54
CA TYR A 3 -12.82 -11.09 -9.04
C TYR A 3 -11.45 -10.40 -9.09
N PRO A 4 -10.99 -9.88 -10.24
CA PRO A 4 -9.73 -9.15 -10.33
C PRO A 4 -9.65 -7.97 -9.35
N ASP A 5 -10.80 -7.46 -8.90
CA ASP A 5 -10.91 -6.44 -7.85
C ASP A 5 -10.50 -6.92 -6.46
N ALA A 6 -10.57 -8.23 -6.15
CA ALA A 6 -10.29 -8.75 -4.81
C ALA A 6 -8.80 -8.61 -4.44
N ASP A 7 -7.90 -8.93 -5.37
CA ASP A 7 -6.45 -8.75 -5.17
C ASP A 7 -6.08 -7.27 -5.06
N LEU A 8 -6.70 -6.42 -5.89
CA LEU A 8 -6.47 -4.98 -5.87
C LEU A 8 -7.00 -4.34 -4.58
N ALA A 9 -8.17 -4.75 -4.10
CA ALA A 9 -8.73 -4.32 -2.82
C ALA A 9 -7.86 -4.77 -1.64
N LYS A 10 -7.37 -6.01 -1.66
CA LYS A 10 -6.43 -6.53 -0.65
C LYS A 10 -5.11 -5.74 -0.65
N TYR A 11 -4.58 -5.42 -1.82
CA TYR A 11 -3.38 -4.59 -1.96
C TYR A 11 -3.59 -3.19 -1.37
N LYS A 12 -4.67 -2.50 -1.75
CA LYS A 12 -5.02 -1.19 -1.18
C LYS A 12 -5.20 -1.24 0.34
N SER A 13 -5.87 -2.26 0.84
CA SER A 13 -6.07 -2.47 2.29
C SER A 13 -4.74 -2.60 3.02
N ARG A 14 -3.77 -3.34 2.47
CA ARG A 14 -2.44 -3.49 3.05
C ARG A 14 -1.67 -2.16 3.09
N LEU A 15 -1.73 -1.36 2.01
CA LEU A 15 -1.11 -0.03 1.99
C LEU A 15 -1.76 0.90 3.02
N ALA A 16 -3.09 0.94 3.07
CA ALA A 16 -3.83 1.75 4.04
C ALA A 16 -3.53 1.35 5.49
N GLY A 17 -3.42 0.05 5.77
CA GLY A 17 -3.01 -0.47 7.07
C GLY A 17 -1.64 0.06 7.49
N LYS A 18 -0.65 0.01 6.57
CA LYS A 18 0.69 0.55 6.84
C LYS A 18 0.68 2.05 7.13
N ILE A 19 -0.19 2.81 6.47
CA ILE A 19 -0.35 4.24 6.74
C ILE A 19 -1.01 4.46 8.12
N ALA A 20 -2.04 3.70 8.46
CA ALA A 20 -2.68 3.78 9.78
C ALA A 20 -1.70 3.44 10.91
N GLU A 21 -0.93 2.35 10.77
CA GLU A 21 0.14 1.99 11.70
C GLU A 21 1.19 3.10 11.82
N ALA A 22 1.56 3.75 10.71
CA ALA A 22 2.51 4.86 10.73
C ALA A 22 1.99 6.09 11.48
N ILE A 23 0.72 6.43 11.30
CA ILE A 23 0.04 7.53 12.00
C ILE A 23 0.01 7.24 13.51
N GLU A 24 -0.37 6.01 13.90
CA GLU A 24 -0.44 5.58 15.29
C GLU A 24 0.94 5.57 15.96
N ARG A 25 1.95 4.97 15.32
CA ARG A 25 3.33 4.92 15.85
C ARG A 25 3.95 6.30 16.08
N ARG A 26 3.55 7.29 15.29
CA ARG A 26 3.99 8.69 15.44
C ARG A 26 3.14 9.50 16.40
N GLY A 27 2.09 8.93 16.98
CA GLY A 27 1.16 9.62 17.87
C GLY A 27 0.41 10.77 17.20
N LEU A 28 0.22 10.71 15.88
CA LEU A 28 -0.42 11.80 15.14
C LEU A 28 -1.93 11.76 15.33
N THR A 29 -2.51 12.90 15.72
CA THR A 29 -3.97 13.09 15.60
C THR A 29 -4.37 13.10 14.13
N GLN A 30 -5.65 12.85 13.84
CA GLN A 30 -6.15 12.92 12.46
C GLN A 30 -5.92 14.29 11.80
N LYS A 31 -5.92 15.38 12.57
CA LYS A 31 -5.62 16.74 12.07
C LYS A 31 -4.14 16.91 11.72
N GLN A 32 -3.23 16.39 12.54
CA GLN A 32 -1.79 16.43 12.24
C GLN A 32 -1.44 15.52 11.06
N ALA A 33 -2.04 14.34 11.00
CA ALA A 33 -1.90 13.45 9.85
C ALA A 33 -2.44 14.12 8.57
N ALA A 34 -3.57 14.83 8.64
CA ALA A 34 -4.13 15.59 7.52
C ALA A 34 -3.14 16.65 7.01
N ALA A 35 -2.55 17.44 7.90
CA ALA A 35 -1.52 18.41 7.55
C ALA A 35 -0.29 17.74 6.92
N THR A 36 0.19 16.64 7.50
CA THR A 36 1.36 15.88 7.01
C THR A 36 1.10 15.29 5.62
N LEU A 37 -0.09 14.72 5.41
CA LEU A 37 -0.48 14.07 4.17
C LEU A 37 -0.97 15.07 3.10
N GLY A 38 -1.21 16.33 3.47
CA GLY A 38 -1.71 17.39 2.58
C GLY A 38 -3.15 17.13 2.12
N VAL A 39 -4.01 16.68 3.03
CA VAL A 39 -5.42 16.38 2.77
C VAL A 39 -6.30 16.85 3.93
N ASP A 40 -7.61 16.86 3.76
CA ASP A 40 -8.54 17.19 4.84
C ASP A 40 -8.69 16.06 5.87
N GLN A 41 -9.03 16.43 7.10
CA GLN A 41 -9.21 15.48 8.21
C GLN A 41 -10.26 14.38 7.94
N PRO A 42 -11.42 14.63 7.27
CA PRO A 42 -12.35 13.55 6.92
C PRO A 42 -11.72 12.48 6.03
N ARG A 43 -10.82 12.89 5.12
CA ARG A 43 -10.10 11.96 4.23
C ARG A 43 -9.16 11.07 5.03
N VAL A 44 -8.48 11.60 6.05
CA VAL A 44 -7.70 10.77 6.99
C VAL A 44 -8.60 9.82 7.79
N SER A 45 -9.76 10.29 8.25
CA SER A 45 -10.70 9.43 8.98
C SER A 45 -11.18 8.25 8.12
N HIS A 46 -11.51 8.48 6.85
CA HIS A 46 -11.89 7.41 5.91
C HIS A 46 -10.75 6.41 5.70
N LEU A 47 -9.51 6.91 5.55
CA LEU A 47 -8.33 6.07 5.39
C LEU A 47 -8.12 5.14 6.60
N VAL A 48 -8.14 5.70 7.82
CA VAL A 48 -7.93 4.96 9.08
C VAL A 48 -9.06 3.95 9.33
N ARG A 49 -10.29 4.24 8.88
CA ARG A 49 -11.45 3.32 8.96
C ARG A 49 -11.51 2.29 7.83
N GLY A 50 -10.53 2.27 6.91
CA GLY A 50 -10.51 1.33 5.78
C GLY A 50 -11.56 1.62 4.71
N GLN A 51 -12.12 2.83 4.66
CA GLN A 51 -13.09 3.26 3.65
C GLN A 51 -12.36 3.71 2.38
N LEU A 52 -11.87 2.74 1.60
CA LEU A 52 -10.88 2.96 0.54
C LEU A 52 -11.45 3.26 -0.86
N ALA A 53 -12.78 3.31 -1.03
CA ALA A 53 -13.42 3.49 -2.33
C ALA A 53 -12.96 4.76 -3.08
N GLY A 54 -12.61 5.82 -2.35
CA GLY A 54 -12.10 7.09 -2.89
C GLY A 54 -10.57 7.19 -3.02
N PHE A 55 -9.82 6.12 -2.77
CA PHE A 55 -8.35 6.13 -2.80
C PHE A 55 -7.81 5.31 -3.96
N SER A 56 -6.97 5.94 -4.78
CA SER A 56 -6.12 5.23 -5.74
C SER A 56 -4.91 4.61 -5.05
N SER A 57 -4.33 3.56 -5.65
CA SER A 57 -3.08 2.96 -5.16
C SER A 57 -1.95 3.99 -5.12
N ASP A 58 -1.82 4.83 -6.15
CA ASP A 58 -0.84 5.92 -6.21
C ASP A 58 -0.96 6.91 -5.05
N THR A 59 -2.20 7.25 -4.66
CA THR A 59 -2.43 8.13 -3.50
C THR A 59 -1.88 7.49 -2.23
N LEU A 60 -2.14 6.19 -2.02
CA LEU A 60 -1.68 5.47 -0.83
C LEU A 60 -0.15 5.38 -0.82
N LEU A 61 0.48 5.11 -1.97
CA LEU A 61 1.92 5.11 -2.11
C LEU A 61 2.53 6.50 -1.83
N ALA A 62 1.90 7.58 -2.32
CA ALA A 62 2.33 8.94 -2.04
C ALA A 62 2.24 9.28 -0.55
N PHE A 63 1.21 8.79 0.16
CA PHE A 63 1.09 8.97 1.60
C PHE A 63 2.19 8.25 2.38
N LEU A 64 2.57 7.04 1.98
CA LEU A 64 3.71 6.34 2.58
C LEU A 64 5.00 7.15 2.43
N LYS A 65 5.27 7.71 1.24
CA LYS A 65 6.43 8.59 1.03
C LYS A 65 6.39 9.85 1.90
N LYS A 66 5.23 10.50 2.03
CA LYS A 66 5.05 11.67 2.92
C LYS A 66 5.23 11.32 4.39
N LEU A 67 5.01 10.06 4.75
CA LEU A 67 5.29 9.51 6.06
C LEU A 67 6.70 8.92 6.15
N ASP A 68 7.63 9.33 5.30
CA ASP A 68 9.04 8.93 5.36
C ASP A 68 9.27 7.41 5.20
N TYR A 69 8.40 6.73 4.46
CA TYR A 69 8.62 5.34 4.06
C TYR A 69 9.23 5.27 2.67
N GLU A 70 10.26 4.44 2.54
CA GLU A 70 10.71 3.97 1.25
C GLU A 70 9.75 2.89 0.72
N VAL A 71 9.40 2.98 -0.57
CA VAL A 71 8.53 2.02 -1.24
C VAL A 71 9.26 1.47 -2.46
N THR A 72 9.51 0.17 -2.47
CA THR A 72 10.07 -0.57 -3.61
C THR A 72 8.98 -1.40 -4.27
N ILE A 73 8.84 -1.29 -5.59
CA ILE A 73 7.96 -2.14 -6.40
C ILE A 73 8.84 -3.09 -7.18
N ALA A 74 8.69 -4.40 -6.95
CA ALA A 74 9.39 -5.44 -7.69
C ALA A 74 8.41 -6.16 -8.63
N ILE A 75 8.85 -6.41 -9.86
CA ILE A 75 8.10 -7.16 -10.87
C ILE A 75 8.87 -8.45 -11.12
N HIS A 76 8.20 -9.59 -10.94
CA HIS A 76 8.77 -10.91 -11.18
C HIS A 76 7.99 -11.58 -12.30
N ASP A 77 8.70 -12.12 -13.29
CA ASP A 77 8.08 -12.99 -14.28
C ASP A 77 7.78 -14.35 -13.63
N ARG A 78 6.49 -14.68 -13.52
CA ARG A 78 6.02 -15.94 -12.93
C ARG A 78 6.43 -17.16 -13.77
N ARG A 79 6.78 -16.98 -15.04
CA ARG A 79 7.18 -18.03 -15.98
C ARG A 79 8.70 -18.16 -16.14
N ALA A 80 9.50 -17.17 -15.72
CA ALA A 80 10.96 -17.25 -15.80
C ALA A 80 11.59 -18.06 -14.64
N ALA A 81 10.82 -18.41 -13.61
CA ALA A 81 11.30 -19.18 -12.45
C ALA A 81 11.46 -20.70 -12.70
N VAL A 82 11.33 -21.18 -13.95
CA VAL A 82 11.43 -22.61 -14.30
C VAL A 82 12.70 -22.99 -15.08
N ASP A 83 13.68 -22.09 -15.26
CA ASP A 83 14.85 -22.36 -16.12
C ASP A 83 16.20 -22.44 -15.38
N GLU A 84 16.23 -22.87 -14.11
CA GLU A 84 17.49 -23.04 -13.36
C GLU A 84 17.69 -24.43 -12.73
N GLN A 85 16.95 -25.45 -13.15
CA GLN A 85 17.16 -26.83 -12.72
C GLN A 85 17.10 -27.86 -13.85
N GLU A 86 17.91 -27.71 -14.90
CA GLU A 86 18.33 -28.86 -15.72
C GLU A 86 19.68 -28.60 -16.41
N SER A 87 20.73 -28.46 -15.60
CA SER A 87 22.09 -28.81 -16.02
C SER A 87 22.55 -29.96 -15.13
N ILE A 88 22.11 -31.17 -15.47
CA ILE A 88 22.83 -32.38 -15.09
C ILE A 88 23.72 -32.72 -16.28
N ALA A 89 25.01 -32.71 -15.99
CA ALA A 89 26.09 -33.13 -16.85
C ALA A 89 25.88 -34.56 -17.38
N VAL A 90 26.10 -34.75 -18.68
CA VAL A 90 26.78 -35.92 -19.25
C VAL A 90 27.70 -35.44 -20.36
#